data_AF-A0A2G4F317-F1
#
_entry.id   AF-A0A2G4F317-F1
#
_cell.length_a   1.000
_cell.length_b   1.000
_cell.length_c   1.000
_cell.angle_alpha   90.00
_cell.angle_beta   90.00
_cell.angle_gamma   90.00
#
_symmetry.space_group_name_H-M   'P 1'
#
loop_
_entity.id
_entity.type
_entity.pdbx_description
1 polymer ?
#
loop_
_entity_poly.entity_id
_entity_poly.type
_entity_poly.pdbx_seq_one_letter_code
_entity_poly.pdbx_strand_id
1 'polypeptide(L)'
;MRCFSLTQVQVMTSNQSALAKLLCGNLVPDRGGIDEVLSHLSSSIDNVVIELIRLESLTPNQISLFAPFLGRSILELGCTALIARLDPFRVLLIREYQKQPNYLDSLMDKPNKSSIRWQGDVFADKVTDILADKSLQNPTRALLGDYYKTLIWSANFDELQDAIRDVSGDEWIIDLRQKDFARFYNETLSDFSSLYSKLSKGIHHELVIPLSSAFDQETTRLLIQKTVRNIATLGLFVSVVSHTVNKLDIQEAIAAYKEIQEIGVL
;
A
#
# COMPACT_ATOMS: atom_id res chain seq x y z
N MET A 1 9.87 -0.79 -29.78
CA MET A 1 10.08 -2.25 -29.56
C MET A 1 11.37 -2.44 -28.80
N ARG A 2 11.31 -2.51 -27.47
CA ARG A 2 12.40 -3.06 -26.66
C ARG A 2 11.92 -4.44 -26.22
N CYS A 3 12.62 -5.46 -26.71
CA CYS A 3 12.37 -6.85 -26.37
C CYS A 3 12.92 -7.05 -24.96
N PHE A 4 12.06 -7.17 -23.97
CA PHE A 4 12.46 -7.59 -22.62
C PHE A 4 12.85 -9.06 -22.69
N SER A 5 14.10 -9.38 -22.36
CA SER A 5 14.59 -10.75 -22.32
C SER A 5 14.07 -11.42 -21.04
N LEU A 6 13.33 -12.52 -21.20
CA LEU A 6 12.81 -13.41 -20.16
C LEU A 6 13.92 -14.14 -19.34
N THR A 7 15.14 -13.60 -19.27
CA THR A 7 16.32 -14.27 -18.71
C THR A 7 16.70 -13.80 -17.30
N GLN A 8 15.82 -13.07 -16.59
CA GLN A 8 16.03 -12.69 -15.18
C GLN A 8 14.98 -13.25 -14.21
N VAL A 9 14.28 -14.33 -14.58
CA VAL A 9 13.58 -15.14 -13.57
C VAL A 9 14.54 -16.23 -13.08
N GLN A 10 15.61 -15.80 -12.41
CA GLN A 10 16.52 -16.69 -11.70
C GLN A 10 16.14 -16.65 -10.22
N VAL A 11 15.63 -17.78 -9.73
CA VAL A 11 15.31 -18.15 -8.34
C VAL A 11 15.97 -17.23 -7.29
N MET A 12 15.18 -16.39 -6.62
CA MET A 12 15.55 -15.71 -5.38
C MET A 12 14.51 -15.98 -4.30
N THR A 13 14.67 -17.08 -3.56
CA THR A 13 13.90 -17.33 -2.33
C THR A 13 14.46 -16.55 -1.12
N SER A 14 15.07 -15.37 -1.34
CA SER A 14 15.61 -14.56 -0.24
C SER A 14 15.62 -13.04 -0.43
N ASN A 15 15.20 -12.50 -1.58
CA ASN A 15 15.18 -11.04 -1.77
C ASN A 15 13.74 -10.54 -1.88
N GLN A 16 13.33 -9.83 -0.85
CA GLN A 16 12.14 -9.00 -0.81
C GLN A 16 12.09 -8.06 -2.03
N SER A 17 10.97 -7.97 -2.72
CA SER A 17 10.82 -7.02 -3.85
C SER A 17 10.98 -5.58 -3.36
N ALA A 18 11.36 -4.67 -4.25
CA ALA A 18 11.47 -3.25 -3.91
C ALA A 18 10.17 -2.68 -3.29
N LEU A 19 9.00 -3.10 -3.79
CA LEU A 19 7.72 -2.68 -3.22
C LEU A 19 7.52 -3.22 -1.81
N ALA A 20 7.76 -4.51 -1.59
CA ALA A 20 7.63 -5.10 -0.26
C ALA A 20 8.65 -4.49 0.72
N LYS A 21 9.89 -4.21 0.29
CA LYS A 21 10.94 -3.55 1.08
C LYS A 21 10.51 -2.15 1.50
N LEU A 22 9.92 -1.40 0.59
CA LEU A 22 9.45 -0.05 0.88
C LEU A 22 8.26 -0.03 1.85
N LEU A 23 7.34 -1.00 1.73
CA LEU A 23 6.12 -1.06 2.53
C LEU A 23 6.33 -1.71 3.90
N CYS A 24 7.10 -2.80 3.98
CA CYS A 24 7.34 -3.56 5.21
C CYS A 24 8.63 -3.15 5.94
N GLY A 25 9.51 -2.39 5.28
CA GLY A 25 10.78 -1.96 5.83
C GLY A 25 11.87 -3.03 5.80
N ASN A 26 12.95 -2.80 6.55
CA ASN A 26 14.06 -3.75 6.61
C ASN A 26 13.69 -4.92 7.55
N LEU A 27 13.30 -6.04 6.96
CA LEU A 27 12.90 -7.22 7.71
C LEU A 27 14.10 -7.81 8.44
N VAL A 28 13.97 -7.94 9.76
CA VAL A 28 14.95 -8.65 10.58
C VAL A 28 14.32 -9.96 11.05
N PRO A 29 14.94 -11.12 10.77
CA PRO A 29 14.41 -12.39 11.25
C PRO A 29 14.25 -12.40 12.78
N ASP A 30 13.08 -12.88 13.22
CA ASP A 30 12.85 -13.47 14.54
C ASP A 30 12.99 -12.53 15.77
N ARG A 31 12.67 -11.24 15.63
CA ARG A 31 12.72 -10.26 16.74
C ARG A 31 11.41 -10.00 17.48
N GLY A 32 10.29 -10.57 17.03
CA GLY A 32 9.03 -10.48 17.76
C GLY A 32 7.79 -10.66 16.90
N GLY A 33 6.61 -10.48 17.51
CA GLY A 33 5.33 -10.71 16.85
C GLY A 33 5.07 -9.80 15.64
N ILE A 34 5.60 -8.57 15.64
CA ILE A 34 5.39 -7.63 14.54
C ILE A 34 6.25 -7.99 13.33
N ASP A 35 7.46 -8.51 13.54
CA ASP A 35 8.35 -8.95 12.47
C ASP A 35 7.78 -10.17 11.73
N GLU A 36 7.12 -11.09 12.45
CA GLU A 36 6.38 -12.20 11.84
C GLU A 36 5.25 -11.68 10.93
N VAL A 37 4.49 -10.68 11.39
CA VAL A 37 3.43 -10.05 10.60
C VAL A 37 4.00 -9.36 9.36
N LEU A 38 5.03 -8.53 9.52
CA LEU A 38 5.64 -7.80 8.39
C LEU A 38 6.31 -8.75 7.40
N SER A 39 6.88 -9.87 7.86
CA SER A 39 7.45 -10.91 6.99
C SER A 39 6.37 -11.65 6.20
N HIS A 40 5.23 -11.95 6.83
CA HIS A 40 4.07 -12.51 6.15
C HIS A 40 3.52 -11.54 5.09
N LEU A 41 3.27 -10.28 5.47
CA LEU A 41 2.78 -9.25 4.54
C LEU A 41 3.76 -9.02 3.39
N SER A 42 5.06 -9.01 3.66
CA SER A 42 6.09 -8.91 2.63
C SER A 42 6.00 -10.05 1.63
N SER A 43 5.96 -11.29 2.10
CA SER A 43 5.81 -12.47 1.24
C SER A 43 4.52 -12.41 0.40
N SER A 44 3.41 -11.94 0.99
CA SER A 44 2.15 -11.75 0.28
C SER A 44 2.25 -10.66 -0.80
N ILE A 45 2.90 -9.53 -0.50
CA ILE A 45 3.15 -8.46 -1.48
C ILE A 45 4.03 -8.98 -2.62
N ASP A 46 5.11 -9.68 -2.31
CA ASP A 46 6.02 -10.27 -3.30
C ASP A 46 5.28 -11.22 -4.26
N ASN A 47 4.41 -12.09 -3.73
CA ASN A 47 3.59 -12.96 -4.56
C ASN A 47 2.67 -12.18 -5.51
N VAL A 48 2.05 -11.10 -5.03
CA VAL A 48 1.18 -10.25 -5.88
C VAL A 48 2.01 -9.49 -6.92
N VAL A 49 3.21 -9.01 -6.57
CA VAL A 49 4.13 -8.34 -7.50
C VAL A 49 4.55 -9.30 -8.63
N ILE A 50 4.86 -10.55 -8.31
CA ILE A 50 5.16 -11.58 -9.32
C ILE A 50 3.99 -11.73 -10.30
N GLU A 51 2.76 -11.82 -9.80
CA GLU A 51 1.58 -11.94 -10.66
C GLU A 51 1.30 -10.66 -11.48
N LEU A 52 1.58 -9.48 -10.92
CA LEU A 52 1.49 -8.21 -11.65
C LEU A 52 2.45 -8.16 -12.84
N ILE A 53 3.69 -8.60 -12.67
CA ILE A 53 4.68 -8.68 -13.76
C ILE A 53 4.21 -9.67 -14.84
N ARG A 54 3.57 -10.78 -14.42
CA ARG A 54 3.05 -11.80 -15.36
C ARG A 54 1.87 -11.30 -16.21
N LEU A 55 1.19 -10.23 -15.82
CA LEU A 55 0.04 -9.71 -16.57
C LEU A 55 0.38 -9.34 -18.02
N GLU A 56 1.63 -8.93 -18.32
CA GLU A 56 2.06 -8.61 -19.69
C GLU A 56 1.94 -9.80 -20.65
N SER A 57 2.01 -11.01 -20.13
CA SER A 57 1.92 -12.25 -20.91
C SER A 57 0.49 -12.77 -21.09
N LEU A 58 -0.50 -12.12 -20.48
CA LEU A 58 -1.88 -12.56 -20.49
C LEU A 58 -2.70 -11.94 -21.62
N THR A 59 -3.79 -12.62 -21.99
CA THR A 59 -4.75 -12.09 -22.97
C THR A 59 -5.55 -10.92 -22.38
N PRO A 60 -6.08 -10.00 -23.20
CA PRO A 60 -6.89 -8.87 -22.71
C PRO A 60 -8.05 -9.26 -21.80
N ASN A 61 -8.72 -10.39 -22.07
CA ASN A 61 -9.82 -10.88 -21.23
C ASN A 61 -9.32 -11.36 -19.86
N GLN A 62 -8.17 -12.03 -19.81
CA GLN A 62 -7.55 -12.45 -18.55
C GLN A 62 -7.09 -11.23 -17.74
N ILE A 63 -6.51 -10.22 -18.39
CA ILE A 63 -6.13 -8.95 -17.75
C ILE A 63 -7.36 -8.28 -17.14
N SER A 64 -8.44 -8.14 -17.91
CA SER A 64 -9.70 -7.51 -17.46
C SER A 64 -10.26 -8.18 -16.21
N LEU A 65 -10.12 -9.50 -16.10
CA LEU A 65 -10.63 -10.29 -14.97
C LEU A 65 -9.69 -10.27 -13.75
N PHE A 66 -8.39 -10.40 -13.97
CA PHE A 66 -7.45 -10.70 -12.90
C PHE A 66 -6.75 -9.45 -12.35
N ALA A 67 -6.46 -8.48 -13.19
CA ALA A 67 -5.72 -7.30 -12.76
C ALA A 67 -6.47 -6.43 -11.73
N PRO A 68 -7.81 -6.23 -11.80
CA PRO A 68 -8.51 -5.51 -10.73
C PRO A 68 -8.32 -6.14 -9.35
N PHE A 69 -8.31 -7.48 -9.30
CA PHE A 69 -7.99 -8.23 -8.08
C PHE A 69 -6.57 -7.94 -7.61
N LEU A 70 -5.55 -8.07 -8.47
CA LEU A 70 -4.16 -7.82 -8.09
C LEU A 70 -3.91 -6.38 -7.62
N GLY A 71 -4.46 -5.40 -8.34
CA GLY A 71 -4.38 -4.00 -7.93
C GLY A 71 -5.02 -3.78 -6.56
N ARG A 72 -6.17 -4.41 -6.32
CA ARG A 72 -6.83 -4.32 -5.02
C ARG A 72 -6.02 -4.98 -3.91
N SER A 73 -5.42 -6.13 -4.18
CA SER A 73 -4.55 -6.82 -3.23
C SER A 73 -3.34 -5.97 -2.85
N ILE A 74 -2.65 -5.31 -3.80
CA ILE A 74 -1.55 -4.39 -3.48
C ILE A 74 -2.03 -3.24 -2.59
N LEU A 75 -3.18 -2.65 -2.92
CA LEU A 75 -3.71 -1.52 -2.16
C LEU A 75 -4.02 -1.92 -0.70
N GLU A 76 -4.69 -3.05 -0.49
CA GLU A 76 -5.07 -3.55 0.83
C GLU A 76 -3.86 -4.06 1.64
N LEU A 77 -3.00 -4.87 1.03
CA LEU A 77 -1.78 -5.38 1.66
C LEU A 77 -0.83 -4.24 2.02
N GLY A 78 -0.64 -3.28 1.11
CA GLY A 78 0.22 -2.14 1.36
C GLY A 78 -0.31 -1.23 2.46
N CYS A 79 -1.62 -0.93 2.48
CA CYS A 79 -2.20 -0.17 3.59
C CYS A 79 -2.02 -0.90 4.92
N THR A 80 -2.23 -2.22 4.92
CA THR A 80 -2.05 -3.06 6.12
C THR A 80 -0.59 -3.05 6.60
N ALA A 81 0.38 -3.12 5.69
CA ALA A 81 1.81 -3.04 6.01
C ALA A 81 2.19 -1.67 6.58
N LEU A 82 1.71 -0.58 5.98
CA LEU A 82 1.96 0.78 6.48
C LEU A 82 1.33 1.00 7.86
N ILE A 83 0.11 0.51 8.08
CA ILE A 83 -0.54 0.53 9.40
C ILE A 83 0.26 -0.32 10.40
N ALA A 84 0.75 -1.50 10.02
CA ALA A 84 1.57 -2.33 10.89
C ALA A 84 2.86 -1.63 11.33
N ARG A 85 3.45 -0.79 10.48
CA ARG A 85 4.64 0.00 10.82
C ARG A 85 4.36 1.23 11.67
N LEU A 86 3.22 1.89 11.46
CA LEU A 86 2.83 3.12 12.17
C LEU A 86 2.07 2.85 13.48
N ASP A 87 1.27 1.80 13.53
CA ASP A 87 0.47 1.35 14.69
C ASP A 87 0.57 -0.18 14.86
N PRO A 88 1.76 -0.68 15.26
CA PRO A 88 2.00 -2.12 15.42
C PRO A 88 1.08 -2.74 16.47
N PHE A 89 0.69 -1.98 17.51
CA PHE A 89 -0.19 -2.46 18.56
C PHE A 89 -1.55 -2.93 17.99
N ARG A 90 -2.15 -2.14 17.10
CA ARG A 90 -3.43 -2.48 16.47
C ARG A 90 -3.35 -3.80 15.70
N VAL A 91 -2.28 -3.99 14.93
CA VAL A 91 -2.11 -5.18 14.08
C VAL A 91 -1.76 -6.42 14.91
N LEU A 92 -0.97 -6.26 15.97
CA LEU A 92 -0.70 -7.33 16.94
C LEU A 92 -1.98 -7.79 17.64
N LEU A 93 -2.84 -6.86 18.06
CA LEU A 93 -4.12 -7.21 18.66
C LEU A 93 -5.01 -8.01 17.69
N ILE A 94 -5.04 -7.62 16.42
CA ILE A 94 -5.74 -8.38 15.37
C ILE A 94 -5.14 -9.78 15.26
N ARG A 95 -3.80 -9.91 15.14
CA ARG A 95 -3.10 -11.20 15.06
C ARG A 95 -3.46 -12.12 16.23
N GLU A 96 -3.42 -11.63 17.46
CA GLU A 96 -3.73 -12.46 18.64
C GLU A 96 -5.19 -12.94 18.65
N TYR A 97 -6.12 -12.13 18.14
CA TYR A 97 -7.51 -12.56 17.96
C TYR A 97 -7.63 -13.62 16.85
N GLN A 98 -6.90 -13.44 15.75
CA GLN A 98 -6.92 -14.38 14.61
C GLN A 98 -6.26 -15.72 14.93
N LYS A 99 -5.34 -15.78 15.91
CA LYS A 99 -4.72 -17.01 16.40
C LYS A 99 -5.59 -17.83 17.36
N GLN A 100 -6.76 -17.32 17.77
CA GLN A 100 -7.65 -18.07 18.66
C GLN A 100 -8.19 -19.33 17.95
N PRO A 101 -8.29 -20.49 18.64
CA PRO A 101 -8.65 -21.78 18.01
C PRO A 101 -9.97 -21.77 17.24
N ASN A 102 -10.94 -20.97 17.66
CA ASN A 102 -12.27 -20.86 17.07
C ASN A 102 -12.41 -19.68 16.09
N TYR A 103 -11.30 -19.02 15.71
CA TYR A 103 -11.37 -17.85 14.83
C TYR A 103 -11.97 -18.20 13.47
N LEU A 104 -11.53 -19.28 12.82
CA LEU A 104 -12.08 -19.70 11.51
C LEU A 104 -13.57 -20.05 11.61
N ASP A 105 -13.97 -20.77 12.65
CA ASP A 105 -15.38 -21.09 12.89
C ASP A 105 -16.23 -19.82 13.07
N SER A 106 -15.67 -18.80 13.75
CA SER A 106 -16.35 -17.52 13.96
C SER A 106 -16.56 -16.70 12.68
N LEU A 107 -15.78 -16.95 11.61
CA LEU A 107 -15.92 -16.28 10.33
C LEU A 107 -17.13 -16.80 9.51
N MET A 108 -17.62 -18.01 9.81
CA MET A 108 -18.77 -18.57 9.09
C MET A 108 -20.10 -17.90 9.46
N ASP A 109 -20.21 -17.39 10.69
CA ASP A 109 -21.47 -16.87 11.22
C ASP A 109 -21.61 -15.34 11.15
N LYS A 110 -20.49 -14.59 11.14
CA LYS A 110 -20.50 -13.13 11.21
C LYS A 110 -19.39 -12.49 10.38
N PRO A 111 -19.62 -11.28 9.83
CA PRO A 111 -18.57 -10.50 9.17
C PRO A 111 -17.37 -10.32 10.09
N ASN A 112 -16.17 -10.49 9.54
CA ASN A 112 -14.93 -10.39 10.29
C ASN A 112 -14.80 -9.01 10.97
N LYS A 113 -14.84 -8.99 12.31
CA LYS A 113 -14.61 -7.78 13.12
C LYS A 113 -13.13 -7.55 13.42
N SER A 114 -12.30 -8.56 13.21
CA SER A 114 -10.87 -8.57 13.51
C SER A 114 -10.06 -8.63 12.22
N SER A 115 -10.23 -7.59 11.41
CA SER A 115 -9.45 -7.33 10.20
C SER A 115 -9.16 -5.84 10.10
N ILE A 116 -8.16 -5.48 9.30
CA ILE A 116 -8.03 -4.11 8.81
C ILE A 116 -9.20 -3.83 7.87
N ARG A 117 -9.81 -2.67 8.01
CA ARG A 117 -10.97 -2.22 7.25
C ARG A 117 -10.68 -0.93 6.52
N TRP A 118 -11.28 -0.80 5.34
CA TRP A 118 -11.15 0.42 4.57
C TRP A 118 -11.71 1.64 5.30
N GLN A 119 -12.94 1.52 5.81
CA GLN A 119 -13.50 2.51 6.75
C GLN A 119 -13.11 2.14 8.17
N GLY A 120 -12.57 3.11 8.91
CA GLY A 120 -12.11 2.98 10.29
C GLY A 120 -10.60 2.85 10.43
N ASP A 121 -9.93 2.04 9.60
CA ASP A 121 -8.47 1.83 9.68
C ASP A 121 -7.69 2.50 8.53
N VAL A 122 -8.26 2.68 7.33
CA VAL A 122 -7.61 3.43 6.23
C VAL A 122 -8.20 4.83 6.09
N PHE A 123 -9.52 4.93 5.99
CA PHE A 123 -10.28 6.17 5.98
C PHE A 123 -11.01 6.36 7.29
N ALA A 124 -11.25 7.61 7.69
CA ALA A 124 -12.11 7.95 8.80
C ALA A 124 -13.04 9.09 8.40
N ASP A 125 -14.13 9.24 9.16
CA ASP A 125 -14.96 10.42 9.09
C ASP A 125 -14.16 11.66 9.52
N LYS A 126 -14.52 12.81 8.96
CA LYS A 126 -13.85 14.08 9.29
C LYS A 126 -14.08 14.43 10.75
N VAL A 127 -13.02 14.85 11.42
CA VAL A 127 -13.06 15.33 12.79
C VAL A 127 -12.97 16.85 12.78
N THR A 128 -13.97 17.51 13.38
CA THR A 128 -13.94 18.97 13.56
C THR A 128 -13.12 19.27 14.81
N ASP A 129 -11.99 19.95 14.63
CA ASP A 129 -11.03 20.30 15.68
C ASP A 129 -10.46 19.09 16.45
N ILE A 130 -9.38 18.52 15.90
CA ILE A 130 -8.66 17.36 16.46
C ILE A 130 -8.10 17.57 17.88
N LEU A 131 -8.06 18.81 18.39
CA LEU A 131 -7.54 19.14 19.72
C LEU A 131 -8.62 19.72 20.65
N ALA A 132 -9.85 19.93 20.17
CA ALA A 132 -10.96 20.40 21.00
C ALA A 132 -11.43 19.33 22.00
N ASP A 133 -11.40 18.06 21.60
CA ASP A 133 -11.68 16.97 22.53
C ASP A 133 -10.48 16.75 23.46
N LYS A 134 -10.59 17.29 24.67
CA LYS A 134 -9.58 17.09 25.72
C LYS A 134 -9.57 15.65 26.25
N SER A 135 -10.54 14.83 25.87
CA SER A 135 -10.57 13.41 26.19
C SER A 135 -9.90 12.64 25.06
N LEU A 136 -8.86 11.86 25.37
CA LEU A 136 -8.24 10.92 24.42
C LEU A 136 -9.12 9.67 24.22
N GLN A 137 -10.44 9.80 24.34
CA GLN A 137 -11.35 8.67 24.23
C GLN A 137 -11.60 8.36 22.75
N ASN A 138 -10.93 7.30 22.28
CA ASN A 138 -11.08 6.73 20.94
C ASN A 138 -10.68 7.66 19.77
N PRO A 139 -9.47 8.26 19.76
CA PRO A 139 -8.99 8.95 18.57
C PRO A 139 -8.94 7.96 17.39
N THR A 140 -9.48 8.36 16.24
CA THR A 140 -9.41 7.53 15.03
C THR A 140 -7.96 7.46 14.57
N ARG A 141 -7.43 6.24 14.42
CA ARG A 141 -6.05 5.98 13.98
C ARG A 141 -6.02 5.51 12.52
N ALA A 142 -6.91 6.07 11.71
CA ALA A 142 -7.00 5.73 10.30
C ALA A 142 -5.81 6.29 9.53
N LEU A 143 -5.22 5.49 8.64
CA LEU A 143 -4.03 5.84 7.87
C LEU A 143 -4.14 7.20 7.17
N LEU A 144 -5.30 7.50 6.56
CA LEU A 144 -5.62 8.74 5.86
C LEU A 144 -6.70 9.55 6.60
N GLY A 145 -6.76 9.43 7.93
CA GLY A 145 -7.64 10.23 8.81
C GLY A 145 -6.98 11.52 9.32
N ASP A 146 -7.78 12.42 9.89
CA ASP A 146 -7.33 13.76 10.32
C ASP A 146 -6.24 13.75 11.42
N TYR A 147 -6.25 12.74 12.30
CA TYR A 147 -5.19 12.57 13.30
C TYR A 147 -3.86 12.23 12.64
N TYR A 148 -3.82 11.25 11.73
CA TYR A 148 -2.59 10.89 11.00
C TYR A 148 -2.16 12.02 10.05
N LYS A 149 -3.12 12.70 9.40
CA LYS A 149 -2.86 13.92 8.63
C LYS A 149 -2.03 14.91 9.41
N THR A 150 -2.39 15.18 10.65
CA THR A 150 -1.75 16.22 11.45
C THR A 150 -0.47 15.71 12.11
N LEU A 151 -0.54 14.56 12.79
CA LEU A 151 0.52 14.07 13.67
C LEU A 151 1.63 13.32 12.93
N ILE A 152 1.32 12.74 11.76
CA ILE A 152 2.25 11.92 10.99
C ILE A 152 2.58 12.64 9.67
N TRP A 153 1.61 12.78 8.78
CA TRP A 153 1.88 13.23 7.42
C TRP A 153 2.34 14.69 7.38
N SER A 154 1.59 15.62 7.96
CA SER A 154 1.96 17.04 7.96
C SER A 154 3.26 17.28 8.72
N ALA A 155 3.44 16.61 9.85
CA ALA A 155 4.59 16.81 10.72
C ALA A 155 5.93 16.33 10.10
N ASN A 156 5.89 15.43 9.12
CA ASN A 156 7.08 14.83 8.51
C ASN A 156 7.20 15.17 6.99
N PHE A 157 6.35 16.05 6.45
CA PHE A 157 6.36 16.36 5.01
C PHE A 157 7.63 17.09 4.59
N ASP A 158 8.12 18.03 5.39
CA ASP A 158 9.35 18.77 5.10
C ASP A 158 10.57 17.83 5.12
N GLU A 159 10.60 16.85 6.04
CA GLU A 159 11.66 15.83 6.08
C GLU A 159 11.67 14.98 4.80
N LEU A 160 10.49 14.63 4.27
CA LEU A 160 10.37 13.95 2.98
C LEU A 160 10.89 14.83 1.83
N GLN A 161 10.50 16.11 1.79
CA GLN A 161 10.94 17.04 0.75
C GLN A 161 12.46 17.22 0.76
N ASP A 162 13.05 17.38 1.95
CA ASP A 162 14.50 17.50 2.12
C ASP A 162 15.23 16.22 1.68
N ALA A 163 14.70 15.04 2.03
CA ALA A 163 15.28 13.76 1.66
C ALA A 163 15.33 13.53 0.13
N ILE A 164 14.32 14.00 -0.60
CA ILE A 164 14.21 13.79 -2.04
C ILE A 164 14.73 14.96 -2.88
N ARG A 165 15.10 16.08 -2.25
CA ARG A 165 15.43 17.35 -2.91
C ARG A 165 16.46 17.19 -4.03
N ASP A 166 17.54 16.47 -3.74
CA ASP A 166 18.70 16.34 -4.63
C ASP A 166 18.66 15.05 -5.47
N VAL A 167 17.53 14.33 -5.44
CA VAL A 167 17.35 13.10 -6.23
C VAL A 167 17.04 13.44 -7.69
N SER A 168 17.84 12.89 -8.61
CA SER A 168 17.70 13.08 -10.06
C SER A 168 17.13 11.85 -10.77
N GLY A 169 16.51 12.08 -11.94
CA GLY A 169 16.18 11.05 -12.93
C GLY A 169 14.85 10.31 -12.74
N ASP A 170 14.12 10.58 -11.66
CA ASP A 170 12.88 9.88 -11.31
C ASP A 170 11.67 10.83 -11.47
N GLU A 171 10.77 10.52 -12.40
CA GLU A 171 9.60 11.35 -12.70
C GLU A 171 8.61 11.42 -11.54
N TRP A 172 8.47 10.34 -10.77
CA TRP A 172 7.55 10.29 -9.64
C TRP A 172 8.01 11.21 -8.51
N ILE A 173 9.32 11.26 -8.25
CA ILE A 173 9.98 12.18 -7.31
C ILE A 173 9.94 13.61 -7.84
N ILE A 174 10.12 13.83 -9.14
CA ILE A 174 9.97 15.16 -9.75
C ILE A 174 8.56 15.70 -9.49
N ASP A 175 7.51 14.91 -9.74
CA ASP A 175 6.13 15.31 -9.44
C ASP A 175 5.90 15.51 -7.93
N LEU A 176 6.44 14.65 -7.07
CA LEU A 176 6.29 14.75 -5.62
C LEU A 176 6.91 16.04 -5.05
N ARG A 177 8.07 16.47 -5.57
CA ARG A 177 8.73 17.74 -5.18
C ARG A 177 7.95 18.99 -5.55
N GLN A 178 7.04 18.91 -6.51
CA GLN A 178 6.24 20.05 -6.96
C GLN A 178 4.97 20.26 -6.12
N LYS A 179 4.73 19.43 -5.11
CA LYS A 179 3.52 19.48 -4.28
C LYS A 179 3.83 20.14 -2.94
N ASP A 180 2.94 21.03 -2.52
CA ASP A 180 2.81 21.34 -1.10
C ASP A 180 2.07 20.20 -0.38
N PHE A 181 2.08 20.23 0.96
CA PHE A 181 1.44 19.19 1.76
C PHE A 181 -0.06 19.06 1.48
N ALA A 182 -0.76 20.19 1.31
CA ALA A 182 -2.20 20.20 1.11
C ALA A 182 -2.58 19.50 -0.20
N ARG A 183 -1.86 19.81 -1.28
CA ARG A 183 -2.03 19.18 -2.59
C ARG A 183 -1.68 17.69 -2.53
N PHE A 184 -0.51 17.34 -1.97
CA PHE A 184 -0.11 15.95 -1.78
C PHE A 184 -1.21 15.15 -1.07
N TYR A 185 -1.63 15.60 0.10
CA TYR A 185 -2.57 14.86 0.94
C TYR A 185 -3.95 14.70 0.29
N ASN A 186 -4.48 15.78 -0.31
CA ASN A 186 -5.79 15.75 -0.95
C ASN A 186 -5.79 14.87 -2.20
N GLU A 187 -4.73 14.91 -3.01
CA GLU A 187 -4.56 14.01 -4.17
C GLU A 187 -4.49 12.55 -3.71
N THR A 188 -3.65 12.24 -2.72
CA THR A 188 -3.54 10.88 -2.14
C THR A 188 -4.90 10.38 -1.63
N LEU A 189 -5.62 11.20 -0.85
CA LEU A 189 -6.93 10.82 -0.31
C LEU A 189 -7.94 10.51 -1.43
N SER A 190 -8.02 11.38 -2.43
CA SER A 190 -8.88 11.23 -3.60
C SER A 190 -8.52 9.98 -4.40
N ASP A 191 -7.22 9.75 -4.61
CA ASP A 191 -6.69 8.64 -5.37
C ASP A 191 -6.99 7.30 -4.70
N PHE A 192 -6.68 7.14 -3.41
CA PHE A 192 -6.95 5.90 -2.68
C PHE A 192 -8.46 5.58 -2.67
N SER A 193 -9.31 6.58 -2.47
CA SER A 193 -10.77 6.40 -2.50
C SER A 193 -11.26 5.96 -3.90
N SER A 194 -10.80 6.65 -4.94
CA SER A 194 -11.17 6.31 -6.33
C SER A 194 -10.61 4.95 -6.75
N LEU A 195 -9.37 4.61 -6.40
CA LEU A 195 -8.73 3.35 -6.77
C LEU A 195 -9.44 2.18 -6.12
N TYR A 196 -9.68 2.27 -4.80
CA TYR A 196 -10.42 1.25 -4.07
C TYR A 196 -11.78 1.01 -4.71
N SER A 197 -12.57 2.07 -4.93
CA SER A 197 -13.89 1.94 -5.54
C SER A 197 -13.82 1.31 -6.93
N LYS A 198 -12.96 1.83 -7.83
CA LYS A 198 -12.85 1.32 -9.21
C LYS A 198 -12.42 -0.13 -9.25
N LEU A 199 -11.35 -0.50 -8.53
CA LEU A 199 -10.86 -1.89 -8.51
C LEU A 199 -11.89 -2.86 -7.91
N SER A 200 -12.65 -2.43 -6.91
CA SER A 200 -13.76 -3.21 -6.34
C SER A 200 -14.81 -3.59 -7.40
N LYS A 201 -15.18 -2.68 -8.30
CA LYS A 201 -16.14 -2.96 -9.37
C LYS A 201 -15.64 -4.00 -10.38
N GLY A 202 -14.32 -4.15 -10.47
CA GLY A 202 -13.70 -5.18 -11.31
C GLY A 202 -13.72 -6.58 -10.68
N ILE A 203 -14.00 -6.67 -9.38
CA ILE A 203 -13.99 -7.91 -8.58
C ILE A 203 -15.42 -8.36 -8.26
N HIS A 204 -16.28 -7.43 -7.87
CA HIS A 204 -17.69 -7.72 -7.63
C HIS A 204 -18.37 -7.82 -9.00
N HIS A 205 -18.91 -8.99 -9.33
CA HIS A 205 -19.63 -9.25 -10.58
C HIS A 205 -20.97 -8.48 -10.66
N GLU A 206 -20.93 -7.17 -10.45
CA GLU A 206 -22.08 -6.24 -10.46
C GLU A 206 -22.36 -5.68 -11.86
N LEU A 207 -21.39 -5.78 -12.78
CA LEU A 207 -21.54 -5.30 -14.15
C LEU A 207 -22.36 -6.29 -14.98
N VAL A 208 -23.41 -5.76 -15.62
CA VAL A 208 -24.23 -6.48 -16.62
C VAL A 208 -23.72 -6.29 -18.05
N ILE A 209 -22.55 -5.68 -18.20
CA ILE A 209 -21.81 -5.51 -19.45
C ILE A 209 -20.50 -6.30 -19.39
N PRO A 210 -19.86 -6.64 -20.53
CA PRO A 210 -18.57 -7.32 -20.52
C PRO A 210 -17.54 -6.53 -19.70
N LEU A 211 -16.84 -7.22 -18.82
CA LEU A 211 -15.83 -6.60 -17.94
C LEU A 211 -14.75 -5.88 -18.75
N SER A 212 -14.38 -6.43 -19.91
CA SER A 212 -13.44 -5.84 -20.85
C SER A 212 -13.89 -4.50 -21.47
N SER A 213 -15.17 -4.13 -21.34
CA SER A 213 -15.66 -2.79 -21.75
C SER A 213 -15.39 -1.72 -20.69
N ALA A 214 -15.25 -2.11 -19.41
CA ALA A 214 -14.97 -1.20 -18.30
C ALA A 214 -13.50 -1.27 -17.83
N PHE A 215 -12.85 -2.41 -18.05
CA PHE A 215 -11.48 -2.73 -17.64
C PHE A 215 -10.67 -3.24 -18.83
N ASP A 216 -10.65 -2.48 -19.93
CA ASP A 216 -9.73 -2.77 -21.02
C ASP A 216 -8.26 -2.71 -20.55
N GLN A 217 -7.34 -3.16 -21.41
CA GLN A 217 -5.93 -3.28 -21.06
C GLN A 217 -5.29 -1.93 -20.66
N GLU A 218 -5.66 -0.83 -21.33
CA GLU A 218 -5.09 0.49 -21.06
C GLU A 218 -5.60 1.06 -19.74
N THR A 219 -6.90 1.00 -19.51
CA THR A 219 -7.55 1.42 -18.27
C THR A 219 -6.99 0.65 -17.09
N THR A 220 -6.88 -0.67 -17.24
CA THR A 220 -6.33 -1.56 -16.21
C THR A 220 -4.88 -1.22 -15.92
N ARG A 221 -4.03 -1.05 -16.94
CA ARG A 221 -2.64 -0.62 -16.78
C ARG A 221 -2.54 0.66 -15.98
N LEU A 222 -3.31 1.68 -16.35
CA LEU A 222 -3.31 2.96 -15.64
C LEU A 222 -3.72 2.80 -14.17
N LEU A 223 -4.74 1.98 -13.87
CA LEU A 223 -5.19 1.73 -12.50
C LEU A 223 -4.11 1.04 -11.66
N ILE A 224 -3.41 0.05 -12.22
CA ILE A 224 -2.33 -0.66 -11.54
C ILE A 224 -1.14 0.26 -11.30
N GLN A 225 -0.66 0.96 -12.33
CA GLN A 225 0.44 1.91 -12.21
C GLN A 225 0.14 2.97 -11.15
N LYS A 226 -1.08 3.52 -11.18
CA LYS A 226 -1.53 4.50 -10.21
C LYS A 226 -1.63 3.92 -8.79
N THR A 227 -2.01 2.66 -8.64
CA THR A 227 -2.05 1.95 -7.35
C THR A 227 -0.66 1.75 -6.78
N VAL A 228 0.25 1.18 -7.57
CA VAL A 228 1.64 0.91 -7.18
C VAL A 228 2.35 2.21 -6.83
N ARG A 229 2.20 3.25 -7.67
CA ARG A 229 2.77 4.57 -7.40
C ARG A 229 2.28 5.16 -6.09
N ASN A 230 0.97 5.17 -5.87
CA ASN A 230 0.37 5.77 -4.67
C ASN A 230 0.83 5.04 -3.40
N ILE A 231 0.82 3.71 -3.39
CA ILE A 231 1.24 2.94 -2.22
C ILE A 231 2.75 3.03 -1.97
N ALA A 232 3.57 3.00 -3.04
CA ALA A 232 5.00 3.20 -2.94
C ALA A 232 5.33 4.60 -2.39
N THR A 233 4.57 5.62 -2.80
CA THR A 233 4.79 7.00 -2.33
C THR A 233 4.54 7.11 -0.82
N LEU A 234 3.49 6.46 -0.31
CA LEU A 234 3.29 6.37 1.14
C LEU A 234 4.39 5.56 1.83
N GLY A 235 4.89 4.48 1.23
CA GLY A 235 6.02 3.71 1.77
C GLY A 235 7.30 4.54 1.87
N LEU A 236 7.61 5.33 0.85
CA LEU A 236 8.72 6.30 0.87
C LEU A 236 8.50 7.33 1.98
N PHE A 237 7.30 7.88 2.12
CA PHE A 237 6.98 8.81 3.20
C PHE A 237 7.22 8.16 4.58
N VAL A 238 6.70 6.96 4.81
CA VAL A 238 6.87 6.25 6.08
C VAL A 238 8.35 6.03 6.42
N SER A 239 9.26 6.00 5.45
CA SER A 239 10.71 5.91 5.72
C SER A 239 11.31 7.14 6.41
N VAL A 240 10.70 8.33 6.32
CA VAL A 240 11.19 9.51 7.07
C VAL A 240 10.65 9.56 8.49
N VAL A 241 9.46 9.02 8.73
CA VAL A 241 8.80 9.03 10.05
C VAL A 241 9.67 8.31 11.11
N SER A 242 9.94 8.99 12.22
CA SER A 242 10.93 8.55 13.23
C SER A 242 10.53 7.33 14.07
N HIS A 243 9.24 7.17 14.37
CA HIS A 243 8.73 6.16 15.30
C HIS A 243 8.17 4.90 14.61
N THR A 244 8.42 4.73 13.31
CA THR A 244 7.96 3.54 12.59
C THR A 244 8.75 2.30 12.96
N VAL A 245 8.06 1.16 13.04
CA VAL A 245 8.70 -0.15 13.14
C VAL A 245 9.39 -0.51 11.82
N ASN A 246 10.50 -1.24 11.92
CA ASN A 246 11.34 -1.68 10.80
C ASN A 246 11.70 -0.54 9.86
N LYS A 247 12.10 0.60 10.42
CA LYS A 247 12.50 1.78 9.66
C LYS A 247 13.53 1.39 8.61
N LEU A 248 13.25 1.76 7.36
CA LEU A 248 14.16 1.60 6.24
C LEU A 248 15.03 2.85 6.16
N ASP A 249 16.32 2.69 5.85
CA ASP A 249 17.17 3.84 5.57
C ASP A 249 16.62 4.64 4.38
N ILE A 250 16.69 5.97 4.44
CA ILE A 250 16.07 6.83 3.44
C ILE A 250 16.70 6.64 2.05
N GLN A 251 18.00 6.37 1.95
CA GLN A 251 18.66 6.12 0.68
C GLN A 251 18.23 4.78 0.09
N GLU A 252 18.07 3.76 0.95
CA GLU A 252 17.50 2.48 0.53
C GLU A 252 16.04 2.61 0.09
N ALA A 253 15.24 3.44 0.77
CA ALA A 253 13.86 3.72 0.41
C ALA A 253 13.76 4.43 -0.94
N ILE A 254 14.61 5.42 -1.19
CA ILE A 254 14.70 6.12 -2.49
C ILE A 254 15.12 5.15 -3.60
N ALA A 255 16.10 4.27 -3.33
CA ALA A 255 16.54 3.27 -4.31
C ALA A 255 15.40 2.29 -4.64
N ALA A 256 14.70 1.78 -3.64
CA ALA A 256 13.55 0.91 -3.85
C ALA A 256 12.41 1.62 -4.61
N TYR A 257 12.14 2.89 -4.29
CA TYR A 257 11.14 3.69 -5.00
C TYR A 257 11.45 3.84 -6.49
N LYS A 258 12.71 4.13 -6.82
CA LYS A 258 13.20 4.21 -8.21
C LYS A 258 13.08 2.87 -8.94
N GLU A 259 13.48 1.78 -8.29
CA GLU A 259 13.38 0.43 -8.86
C GLU A 259 11.93 0.09 -9.23
N ILE A 260 10.97 0.45 -8.37
CA ILE A 260 9.53 0.24 -8.66
C ILE A 260 9.09 1.02 -9.90
N GLN A 261 9.53 2.28 -10.05
CA GLN A 261 9.21 3.07 -11.24
C GLN A 261 9.85 2.45 -12.50
N GLU A 262 11.11 2.02 -12.43
CA GLU A 262 11.86 1.43 -13.54
C GLU A 262 11.31 0.09 -14.01
N ILE A 263 10.84 -0.75 -13.08
CA ILE A 263 10.18 -2.02 -13.41
C ILE A 263 8.97 -1.78 -14.30
N GLY A 264 8.28 -0.65 -14.13
CA GLY A 264 7.12 -0.29 -14.94
C GLY A 264 6.05 -1.36 -14.83
N VAL A 265 5.24 -1.33 -13.77
CA VAL A 265 4.18 -2.34 -13.63
C VAL A 265 3.13 -2.12 -14.73
N LEU A 266 3.17 -2.96 -15.78
CA LEU A 266 2.35 -3.05 -17.01
C LEU A 266 2.69 -2.16 -18.20
#